data_AF-A0A7X7L547-F1
#
_entry.id   AF-A0A7X7L547-F1
#
_cell.length_a   1.000
_cell.length_b   1.000
_cell.length_c   1.000
_cell.angle_alpha   90.00
_cell.angle_beta   90.00
_cell.angle_gamma   90.00
#
_symmetry.space_group_name_H-M   'P 1'
#
loop_
_entity.id
_entity.type
_entity.pdbx_description
1 polymer ?
#
loop_
_entity_poly.entity_id
_entity_poly.type
_entity_poly.pdbx_seq_one_letter_code
_entity_poly.pdbx_strand_id
1 'polypeptide(L)' 'NFNPEYLKIPASVRSDEYYVRMMIAWFFATALAKQWEYVLPYIKDGCLDVWTNNKTIQKARESYRITIEQKEFLKILKR' A
#
# COMPACT_ATOMS: atom_id res chain seq x y z
N ASN A 1 -8.67 -16.72 -7.64
CA ASN A 1 -9.41 -16.01 -6.58
C ASN A 1 -8.44 -15.28 -5.66
N PHE A 2 -8.78 -14.08 -5.23
CA PHE A 2 -8.04 -13.32 -4.23
C PHE A 2 -8.37 -13.85 -2.82
N ASN A 3 -7.38 -13.87 -1.92
CA ASN A 3 -7.57 -14.16 -0.49
C ASN A 3 -6.96 -13.01 0.33
N PRO A 4 -7.74 -12.32 1.18
CA PRO A 4 -7.24 -11.23 2.04
C PRO A 4 -6.07 -11.63 2.94
N GLU A 5 -5.95 -12.90 3.31
CA GLU A 5 -4.85 -13.40 4.14
C GLU A 5 -3.47 -13.20 3.49
N TYR A 6 -3.41 -13.14 2.16
CA TYR A 6 -2.15 -12.87 1.45
C TYR A 6 -1.60 -11.46 1.68
N LEU A 7 -2.43 -10.52 2.14
CA LEU A 7 -1.97 -9.18 2.52
C LEU A 7 -1.14 -9.20 3.81
N LYS A 8 -1.37 -10.18 4.69
CA LYS A 8 -0.68 -10.28 5.98
C LYS A 8 0.80 -10.62 5.83
N ILE A 9 1.14 -11.44 4.83
CA ILE A 9 2.50 -11.92 4.60
C ILE A 9 3.48 -10.75 4.37
N PRO A 10 3.28 -9.84 3.38
CA PRO A 10 4.16 -8.69 3.22
C PRO A 10 3.98 -7.65 4.33
N ALA A 11 2.78 -7.52 4.92
CA ALA A 11 2.55 -6.59 6.03
C ALA A 11 3.29 -6.97 7.33
N SER A 12 3.58 -8.26 7.56
CA SER A 12 4.33 -8.70 8.74
C SER A 12 5.84 -8.50 8.61
N VAL A 13 6.36 -8.22 7.42
CA VAL A 13 7.79 -8.00 7.20
C VAL A 13 8.19 -6.61 7.69
N ARG A 14 9.26 -6.55 8.50
CA ARG A 14 9.96 -5.33 8.89
C ARG A 14 11.41 -5.47 8.47
N SER A 15 11.89 -4.52 7.67
CA SER A 15 13.25 -4.52 7.14
C SER A 15 13.68 -3.10 6.83
N ASP A 16 14.96 -2.80 7.03
CA ASP A 16 15.59 -1.56 6.57
C ASP A 16 16.14 -1.68 5.15
N GLU A 17 16.17 -2.90 4.59
CA GLU A 17 16.67 -3.14 3.23
C GLU A 17 15.77 -2.49 2.20
N TYR A 18 16.37 -1.63 1.38
CA TYR A 18 15.65 -0.80 0.41
C TYR A 18 14.73 -1.60 -0.51
N TYR A 19 15.23 -2.70 -1.07
CA TYR A 19 14.45 -3.50 -2.02
C TYR A 19 13.33 -4.31 -1.35
N VAL A 20 13.48 -4.69 -0.08
CA VAL A 20 12.40 -5.33 0.67
C VAL A 20 11.27 -4.33 0.90
N ARG A 21 11.60 -3.11 1.35
CA ARG A 21 10.60 -2.04 1.52
C ARG A 21 9.93 -1.67 0.21
N MET A 22 10.69 -1.58 -0.89
CA MET A 22 10.15 -1.30 -2.23
C MET A 22 9.21 -2.41 -2.72
N MET A 23 9.58 -3.68 -2.52
CA MET A 23 8.73 -4.82 -2.87
C MET A 23 7.37 -4.73 -2.17
N ILE A 24 7.36 -4.45 -0.87
CA ILE A 24 6.13 -4.29 -0.10
C ILE A 24 5.34 -3.08 -0.62
N ALA A 25 5.99 -1.95 -0.86
CA ALA A 25 5.31 -0.75 -1.37
C ALA A 25 4.64 -0.96 -2.74
N TRP A 26 5.32 -1.64 -3.68
CA TRP A 26 4.75 -1.97 -4.98
C TRP A 26 3.63 -2.99 -4.90
N PHE A 27 3.77 -3.99 -4.01
CA PHE A 27 2.72 -4.96 -3.74
C PHE A 27 1.44 -4.24 -3.28
N PHE A 28 1.53 -3.40 -2.25
CA PHE A 28 0.36 -2.70 -1.71
C PHE A 28 -0.21 -1.67 -2.70
N ALA A 29 0.63 -0.99 -3.49
CA ALA A 29 0.15 -0.07 -4.53
C ALA A 29 -0.64 -0.81 -5.63
N THR A 30 -0.20 -2.01 -6.00
CA THR A 30 -0.91 -2.87 -6.95
C THR A 30 -2.18 -3.44 -6.34
N ALA A 31 -2.14 -3.82 -5.07
CA ALA A 31 -3.28 -4.35 -4.36
C ALA A 31 -4.38 -3.29 -4.18
N LEU A 32 -4.04 -2.03 -3.88
CA LEU A 32 -5.00 -0.91 -3.83
C LEU A 32 -5.79 -0.77 -5.14
N ALA A 33 -5.13 -0.96 -6.29
CA ALA A 33 -5.78 -0.90 -7.59
C ALA A 33 -6.73 -2.07 -7.88
N LYS A 34 -6.56 -3.21 -7.20
CA LYS A 34 -7.33 -4.44 -7.47
C LYS A 34 -8.35 -4.79 -6.38
N GLN A 35 -8.06 -4.42 -5.13
CA GLN A 35 -8.72 -4.91 -3.91
C GLN A 35 -8.82 -3.76 -2.89
N TRP A 36 -9.26 -2.59 -3.35
CA TRP A 36 -9.30 -1.35 -2.58
C TRP A 36 -9.82 -1.52 -1.14
N GLU A 37 -11.00 -2.14 -0.99
CA GLU A 37 -11.68 -2.32 0.30
C GLU A 37 -10.85 -3.13 1.31
N TYR A 38 -10.13 -4.16 0.85
CA TYR A 38 -9.32 -5.01 1.71
C TYR A 38 -7.94 -4.41 2.05
N VAL A 39 -7.43 -3.54 1.18
CA VAL A 39 -6.07 -3.02 1.27
C VAL A 39 -6.02 -1.69 2.00
N LEU A 40 -7.07 -0.86 1.88
CA LEU A 40 -7.13 0.45 2.51
C LEU A 40 -6.87 0.45 4.02
N PRO A 41 -7.38 -0.53 4.82
CA PRO A 41 -7.09 -0.59 6.26
C PRO A 41 -5.58 -0.66 6.57
N TYR A 42 -4.80 -1.38 5.77
CA TYR A 42 -3.34 -1.50 5.98
C TYR A 42 -2.62 -0.15 5.86
N ILE A 43 -3.15 0.76 5.04
CA ILE A 43 -2.61 2.11 4.84
C ILE A 43 -3.11 3.05 5.93
N LYS A 44 -4.42 3.03 6.19
CA LYS A 44 -5.08 3.90 7.17
C LYS A 44 -4.61 3.63 8.60
N ASP A 45 -4.58 2.36 8.99
CA ASP A 45 -4.33 1.94 10.38
C ASP A 45 -2.85 1.73 10.67
N GLY A 46 -2.00 1.80 9.64
CA GLY A 46 -0.55 1.84 9.83
C GLY A 46 0.10 0.50 10.03
N CYS A 47 -0.41 -0.51 9.36
CA CYS A 47 0.13 -1.85 9.42
C CYS A 47 1.49 -2.00 8.73
N LEU A 48 1.95 -0.98 8.00
CA LEU A 48 3.27 -0.90 7.36
C LEU A 48 4.15 0.12 8.08
N ASP A 49 5.46 -0.04 8.02
CA ASP A 49 6.38 1.00 8.48
C ASP A 49 6.16 2.31 7.70
N VAL A 50 6.52 3.45 8.32
CA VAL A 50 6.21 4.79 7.80
C VAL A 50 6.76 4.99 6.39
N TRP A 51 7.99 4.53 6.13
CA TRP A 51 8.60 4.69 4.82
C TRP A 51 7.83 3.90 3.76
N THR A 52 7.54 2.62 4.04
CA THR A 52 6.81 1.74 3.12
C THR A 52 5.38 2.21 2.89
N ASN A 53 4.69 2.71 3.92
CA ASN A 53 3.35 3.29 3.81
C ASN A 53 3.35 4.49 2.87
N ASN A 54 4.22 5.47 3.12
CA ASN A 54 4.36 6.65 2.28
C ASN A 54 4.77 6.32 0.83
N LYS A 55 5.63 5.31 0.66
CA LYS A 55 6.06 4.84 -0.66
C LYS A 55 4.93 4.15 -1.41
N THR A 56 4.10 3.38 -0.71
CA THR A 56 2.88 2.77 -1.25
C THR A 56 1.94 3.85 -1.77
N ILE A 57 1.66 4.89 -0.96
CA ILE A 57 0.80 6.01 -1.35
C ILE A 57 1.37 6.71 -2.58
N GLN A 58 2.68 6.98 -2.62
CA GLN A 58 3.34 7.56 -3.79
C GLN A 58 3.07 6.70 -5.04
N LYS A 59 3.35 5.39 -4.97
CA LYS A 59 3.24 4.48 -6.13
C LYS A 59 1.80 4.28 -6.59
N ALA A 60 0.85 4.23 -5.67
CA ALA A 60 -0.57 4.18 -5.99
C ALA A 60 -1.01 5.47 -6.73
N ARG A 61 -0.57 6.65 -6.26
CA ARG A 61 -0.93 7.93 -6.87
C ARG A 61 -0.31 8.16 -8.25
N GLU A 62 0.90 7.65 -8.48
CA GLU A 62 1.57 7.65 -9.80
C GLU A 62 0.88 6.70 -10.81
N SER A 63 0.07 5.74 -10.34
CA SER A 63 -0.62 4.75 -11.18
C SER A 63 -1.86 5.34 -11.85
N TYR A 64 -2.15 4.93 -13.08
CA TYR A 64 -3.43 5.22 -13.76
C TYR A 64 -4.58 4.27 -13.36
N ARG A 65 -4.31 3.29 -12.49
CA ARG A 65 -5.27 2.22 -12.13
C ARG A 65 -6.23 2.57 -10.98
N ILE A 66 -6.09 3.74 -10.37
CA ILE A 66 -6.98 4.25 -9.31
C ILE A 66 -7.53 5.61 -9.70
N THR A 67 -8.73 5.94 -9.22
CA THR A 67 -9.42 7.19 -9.57
C THR A 67 -8.74 8.42 -8.98
N ILE A 68 -9.07 9.61 -9.48
CA ILE A 68 -8.51 10.88 -8.95
C ILE A 68 -8.90 11.05 -7.47
N GLU A 69 -10.13 10.70 -7.11
CA GLU A 69 -10.67 10.78 -5.76
C GLU A 69 -9.90 9.86 -4.81
N GLN A 70 -9.60 8.63 -5.25
CA GLN A 70 -8.77 7.69 -4.50
C GLN A 70 -7.36 8.24 -4.30
N LYS A 71 -6.78 8.91 -5.31
CA LYS A 71 -5.44 9.51 -5.19
C LYS A 71 -5.40 10.65 -4.18
N GLU A 72 -6.41 11.51 -4.18
CA GLU A 72 -6.49 12.62 -3.22
C GLU A 72 -6.81 12.12 -1.80
N PHE A 73 -7.61 11.06 -1.67
CA PHE A 73 -7.80 10.40 -0.38
C PHE A 73 -6.52 9.78 0.17
N LEU A 74 -5.74 9.07 -0.65
CA LEU A 74 -4.47 8.50 -0.19
C LEU A 74 -3.45 9.58 0.21
N LYS A 75 -3.48 10.76 -0.42
CA LYS A 75 -2.58 11.88 -0.12
C LYS A 75 -2.70 12.33 1.34
N ILE A 76 -3.91 12.37 1.88
CA ILE A 76 -4.16 12.79 3.28
C ILE A 76 -3.78 11.73 4.31
N LEU A 77 -3.49 10.50 3.87
CA LEU A 77 -3.05 9.40 4.73
C LEU A 77 -1.52 9.28 4.86
N LYS A 78 -0.75 10.12 4.16
CA LYS A 78 0.71 10.17 4.33
C LYS A 78 1.06 10.57 5.76
N ARG A 79 2.18 10.05 6.25
CA ARG A 79 2.68 10.26 7.61
C ARG A 79 4.07 10.86 7.63
#